data_AF-A0A9E5MW60-F1
#
_entry.id   AF-A0A9E5MW60-F1
#
_cell.length_a   1.000
_cell.length_b   1.000
_cell.length_c   1.000
_cell.angle_alpha   90.00
_cell.angle_beta   90.00
_cell.angle_gamma   90.00
#
_symmetry.space_group_name_H-M   'P 1'
#
loop_
_entity.id
_entity.type
_entity.pdbx_description
1 polymer ?
#
loop_
_entity_poly.entity_id
_entity_poly.type
_entity_poly.pdbx_seq_one_letter_code
_entity_poly.pdbx_strand_id
1 'polypeptide(L)'
;MRCHPKNDSFGFLTLDEVRRRLAESVAWGVKEYYFTGGEPFLNPDLVPMLEATLKYGPATVLTNGTVWKPAWLQRLQAAEAASLYSLEFRVSIDGFSPETNDPIRGEGTFCRALEGIVKLVEHGFLPIITAARTWPEEQEPHVVGEFVRMLHDAGYRRPRLKILPLLRLGAEEQRTCGYLDSERVTPEMMDGYDRSQLICEHSRTVTDRGVAVCPILIESHDALLGQSLAEAAKPYPLQHGACFTCYQYGAICANPSAR
;
A
#
# COMPACT_ATOMS: atom_id res chain seq x y z
N MET A 1 -8.83 -5.18 -7.88
CA MET A 1 -8.78 -4.60 -6.52
C MET A 1 -10.00 -3.71 -6.31
N ARG A 2 -10.97 -4.03 -5.45
CA ARG A 2 -12.02 -3.06 -5.05
C ARG A 2 -11.46 -2.05 -4.05
N CYS A 3 -11.44 -0.76 -4.37
CA CYS A 3 -10.89 0.31 -3.51
C CYS A 3 -11.89 0.90 -2.51
N HIS A 4 -13.19 0.64 -2.65
CA HIS A 4 -14.24 1.17 -1.77
C HIS A 4 -15.45 0.21 -1.75
N PRO A 5 -16.18 0.04 -0.63
CA PRO A 5 -17.37 -0.83 -0.60
C PRO A 5 -18.49 -0.42 -1.57
N LYS A 6 -18.42 0.80 -2.12
CA LYS A 6 -19.35 1.33 -3.15
C LYS A 6 -18.76 1.44 -4.56
N ASN A 7 -17.50 1.06 -4.78
CA ASN A 7 -16.85 1.16 -6.09
C ASN A 7 -16.61 -0.25 -6.64
N ASP A 8 -17.54 -0.71 -7.48
CA ASP A 8 -17.54 -2.03 -8.12
C ASP A 8 -16.66 -2.11 -9.38
N SER A 9 -15.81 -1.11 -9.63
CA SER A 9 -15.08 -0.99 -10.89
C SER A 9 -14.05 -2.11 -11.12
N PHE A 10 -13.51 -2.76 -10.08
CA PHE A 10 -12.44 -3.75 -10.25
C PHE A 10 -12.76 -5.07 -9.58
N GLY A 11 -12.50 -6.17 -10.28
CA GLY A 11 -12.61 -7.53 -9.79
C GLY A 11 -11.44 -7.94 -8.88
N PHE A 12 -11.51 -9.18 -8.38
CA PHE A 12 -10.39 -9.80 -7.68
C PHE A 12 -9.52 -10.56 -8.68
N LEU A 13 -8.20 -10.48 -8.50
CA LEU A 13 -7.27 -11.38 -9.18
C LEU A 13 -7.52 -12.80 -8.67
N THR A 14 -7.33 -13.80 -9.54
CA THR A 14 -7.35 -15.22 -9.15
C THR A 14 -5.94 -15.69 -8.82
N LEU A 15 -5.84 -16.79 -8.07
CA LEU A 15 -4.54 -17.41 -7.78
C LEU A 15 -3.74 -17.72 -9.06
N ASP A 16 -4.41 -18.21 -10.10
CA ASP A 16 -3.74 -18.58 -11.36
C ASP A 16 -3.22 -17.36 -12.11
N GLU A 17 -3.94 -16.24 -12.09
CA GLU A 17 -3.44 -14.99 -12.66
C GLU A 17 -2.20 -14.51 -11.91
N VAL A 18 -2.22 -14.52 -10.56
CA VAL A 18 -1.04 -14.15 -9.77
C VAL A 18 0.14 -15.07 -10.06
N ARG A 19 -0.06 -16.39 -10.16
CA ARG A 19 1.00 -17.35 -10.52
C ARG A 19 1.61 -17.06 -11.89
N ARG A 20 0.78 -16.74 -12.89
CA ARG A 20 1.27 -16.32 -14.22
C ARG A 20 2.17 -15.09 -14.11
N ARG A 21 1.75 -14.06 -13.37
CA ARG A 21 2.54 -12.84 -13.18
C ARG A 21 3.82 -13.04 -12.39
N LEU A 22 3.80 -13.92 -11.39
CA LEU A 22 5.02 -14.32 -10.67
C LEU A 22 6.01 -15.06 -11.57
N ALA A 23 5.53 -15.86 -12.52
CA ALA A 23 6.42 -16.48 -13.49
C ALA A 23 7.00 -15.45 -14.49
N GLU A 24 6.18 -14.51 -14.97
CA GLU A 24 6.63 -13.41 -15.84
C GLU A 24 7.67 -12.52 -15.14
N SER A 25 7.49 -12.24 -13.84
CA SER A 25 8.33 -11.29 -13.10
C SER A 25 9.79 -11.73 -12.95
N VAL A 26 10.06 -13.03 -13.07
CA VAL A 26 11.43 -13.58 -13.01
C VAL A 26 12.31 -13.01 -14.12
N ALA A 27 11.80 -12.92 -15.35
CA ALA A 27 12.55 -12.38 -16.48
C ALA A 27 12.90 -10.89 -16.31
N TRP A 28 12.16 -10.18 -15.46
CA TRP A 28 12.35 -8.77 -15.14
C TRP A 28 13.15 -8.54 -13.85
N GLY A 29 13.58 -9.60 -13.17
CA GLY A 29 14.35 -9.50 -11.94
C GLY A 29 13.60 -8.80 -10.80
N VAL A 30 12.26 -8.96 -10.74
CA VAL A 30 11.44 -8.36 -9.69
C VAL A 30 11.87 -8.91 -8.32
N LYS A 31 12.14 -7.99 -7.39
CA LYS A 31 12.69 -8.32 -6.07
C LYS A 31 11.65 -8.29 -4.95
N GLU A 32 10.51 -7.62 -5.14
CA GLU A 32 9.52 -7.42 -4.09
C GLU A 32 8.11 -7.39 -4.67
N TYR A 33 7.14 -7.83 -3.87
CA TYR A 33 5.75 -7.91 -4.27
C TYR A 33 4.85 -7.20 -3.26
N TYR A 34 3.94 -6.38 -3.76
CA TYR A 34 3.03 -5.60 -2.93
C TYR A 34 1.59 -5.97 -3.26
N PHE A 35 0.84 -6.39 -2.24
CA PHE A 35 -0.60 -6.62 -2.32
C PHE A 35 -1.29 -5.40 -1.71
N THR A 36 -1.73 -4.50 -2.58
CA THR A 36 -2.46 -3.29 -2.21
C THR A 36 -3.92 -3.38 -2.67
N GLY A 37 -4.74 -2.47 -2.17
CA GLY A 37 -6.13 -2.81 -1.93
C GLY A 37 -7.08 -1.67 -1.70
N GLY A 38 -8.37 -1.96 -1.83
CA GLY A 38 -9.22 -1.69 -0.67
C GLY A 38 -8.78 -2.63 0.45
N GLU A 39 -9.57 -3.65 0.77
CA GLU A 39 -9.13 -4.68 1.74
C GLU A 39 -8.71 -5.97 1.02
N PRO A 40 -7.39 -6.28 0.92
CA PRO A 40 -6.91 -7.48 0.21
C PRO A 40 -7.51 -8.78 0.74
N PHE A 41 -7.75 -8.89 2.06
CA PHE A 41 -8.27 -10.12 2.67
C PHE A 41 -9.74 -10.40 2.34
N LEU A 42 -10.42 -9.51 1.60
CA LEU A 42 -11.71 -9.82 0.98
C LEU A 42 -11.56 -10.73 -0.25
N ASN A 43 -10.37 -10.84 -0.84
CA ASN A 43 -10.11 -11.80 -1.89
C ASN A 43 -9.92 -13.21 -1.27
N PRO A 44 -10.79 -14.18 -1.56
CA PRO A 44 -10.68 -15.54 -1.00
C PRO A 44 -9.35 -16.23 -1.35
N ASP A 45 -8.72 -15.83 -2.45
CA ASP A 45 -7.46 -16.42 -2.93
C ASP A 45 -6.21 -15.73 -2.35
N LEU A 46 -6.33 -14.67 -1.54
CA LEU A 46 -5.15 -13.91 -1.08
C LEU A 46 -4.15 -14.78 -0.31
N VAL A 47 -4.61 -15.62 0.61
CA VAL A 47 -3.70 -16.46 1.40
C VAL A 47 -2.91 -17.42 0.49
N PRO A 48 -3.55 -18.21 -0.41
CA PRO A 48 -2.83 -18.96 -1.44
C PRO A 48 -1.89 -18.13 -2.33
N MET A 49 -2.26 -16.88 -2.66
CA MET A 49 -1.41 -15.99 -3.46
C MET A 49 -0.13 -15.65 -2.71
N LEU A 50 -0.22 -15.25 -1.43
CA LEU A 50 0.93 -14.92 -0.61
C LEU A 50 1.88 -16.11 -0.45
N GLU A 51 1.34 -17.30 -0.22
CA GLU A 51 2.13 -18.54 -0.19
C GLU A 51 2.87 -18.80 -1.51
N ALA A 52 2.23 -18.52 -2.65
CA ALA A 52 2.86 -18.65 -3.95
C ALA A 52 3.95 -17.58 -4.14
N THR A 53 3.67 -16.33 -3.78
CA THR A 53 4.59 -15.20 -3.90
C THR A 53 5.85 -15.38 -3.06
N LEU A 54 5.72 -15.93 -1.85
CA LEU A 54 6.86 -16.23 -0.98
C LEU A 54 7.81 -17.30 -1.54
N LYS A 55 7.56 -17.86 -2.73
CA LYS A 55 8.54 -18.68 -3.48
C LYS A 55 9.41 -17.86 -4.43
N TYR A 56 9.03 -16.61 -4.69
CA TYR A 56 9.65 -15.71 -5.66
C TYR A 56 10.31 -14.50 -5.00
N GLY A 57 9.78 -14.00 -3.87
CA GLY A 57 10.34 -12.86 -3.16
C GLY A 57 9.53 -12.43 -1.94
N PRO A 58 10.01 -11.42 -1.20
CA PRO A 58 9.28 -10.83 -0.08
C PRO A 58 7.95 -10.23 -0.54
N ALA A 59 6.94 -10.39 0.30
CA ALA A 59 5.60 -9.89 0.06
C ALA A 59 5.22 -8.86 1.14
N THR A 60 4.61 -7.75 0.74
CA THR A 60 4.04 -6.75 1.64
C THR A 60 2.55 -6.60 1.37
N VAL A 61 1.71 -6.71 2.40
CA VAL A 61 0.25 -6.54 2.29
C VAL A 61 -0.16 -5.23 2.94
N LEU A 62 -0.82 -4.35 2.18
CA LEU A 62 -1.41 -3.11 2.68
C LEU A 62 -2.88 -3.38 2.98
N THR A 63 -3.27 -3.27 4.25
CA THR A 63 -4.60 -3.66 4.76
C THR A 63 -5.14 -2.59 5.72
N ASN A 64 -6.45 -2.54 5.89
CA ASN A 64 -7.08 -1.76 6.95
C ASN A 64 -7.04 -2.50 8.31
N GLY A 65 -6.58 -3.76 8.32
CA GLY A 65 -6.40 -4.55 9.54
C GLY A 65 -7.71 -4.96 10.22
N THR A 66 -8.87 -4.82 9.59
CA THR A 66 -10.17 -5.08 10.25
C THR A 66 -10.69 -6.51 10.07
N VAL A 67 -10.07 -7.32 9.20
CA VAL A 67 -10.55 -8.67 8.86
C VAL A 67 -9.43 -9.70 9.04
N TRP A 68 -9.54 -10.52 10.09
CA TRP A 68 -8.58 -11.61 10.34
C TRP A 68 -9.31 -12.89 10.72
N LYS A 69 -8.92 -14.00 10.10
CA LYS A 69 -9.28 -15.35 10.55
C LYS A 69 -8.04 -16.00 11.15
N PRO A 70 -8.10 -16.58 12.36
CA PRO A 70 -6.94 -17.24 12.97
C PRO A 70 -6.27 -18.27 12.05
N ALA A 71 -7.07 -19.04 11.31
CA ALA A 71 -6.56 -20.01 10.34
C ALA A 71 -5.73 -19.38 9.20
N TRP A 72 -6.04 -18.14 8.79
CA TRP A 72 -5.24 -17.42 7.80
C TRP A 72 -3.88 -17.02 8.37
N LEU A 73 -3.86 -16.46 9.58
CA LEU A 73 -2.61 -16.03 10.22
C LEU A 73 -1.68 -17.21 10.51
N GLN A 74 -2.23 -18.33 11.01
CA GLN A 74 -1.45 -19.56 11.22
C GLN A 74 -0.84 -20.09 9.92
N ARG A 75 -1.62 -20.10 8.84
CA ARG A 75 -1.16 -20.55 7.52
C ARG A 75 -0.07 -19.63 6.95
N LEU A 76 -0.25 -18.32 7.08
CA LEU A 76 0.74 -17.33 6.63
C LEU A 76 2.02 -17.37 7.47
N GLN A 77 1.92 -17.58 8.79
CA GLN A 77 3.07 -17.76 9.67
C GLN A 77 3.88 -19.00 9.26
N ALA A 78 3.20 -20.13 8.99
CA ALA A 78 3.86 -21.34 8.51
C ALA A 78 4.51 -21.13 7.13
N ALA A 79 3.87 -20.38 6.24
CA ALA A 79 4.39 -20.08 4.91
C ALA A 79 5.63 -19.18 4.95
N GLU A 80 5.64 -18.14 5.79
CA GLU A 80 6.81 -17.29 6.02
C GLU A 80 7.95 -18.11 6.65
N ALA A 81 7.68 -18.91 7.68
CA ALA A 81 8.69 -19.73 8.34
C ALA A 81 9.32 -20.79 7.42
N ALA A 82 8.60 -21.25 6.40
CA ALA A 82 9.09 -22.19 5.39
C ALA A 82 9.77 -21.50 4.19
N SER A 83 9.76 -20.15 4.14
CA SER A 83 10.33 -19.37 3.05
C SER A 83 11.67 -18.72 3.45
N LEU A 84 12.49 -18.40 2.44
CA LEU A 84 13.65 -17.51 2.59
C LEU A 84 13.25 -16.03 2.61
N TYR A 85 11.99 -15.72 2.30
CA TYR A 85 11.48 -14.37 2.14
C TYR A 85 10.46 -14.02 3.23
N SER A 86 10.42 -12.75 3.59
CA SER A 86 9.53 -12.22 4.63
C SER A 86 8.15 -11.86 4.11
N LEU A 87 7.16 -11.95 4.99
CA LEU A 87 5.81 -11.44 4.80
C LEU A 87 5.57 -10.24 5.74
N GLU A 88 5.44 -9.05 5.18
CA GLU A 88 5.19 -7.83 5.93
C GLU A 88 3.73 -7.37 5.81
N PHE A 89 3.17 -6.88 6.91
CA PHE A 89 1.86 -6.23 6.92
C PHE A 89 2.02 -4.74 7.15
N ARG A 90 1.28 -3.95 6.38
CA ARG A 90 1.08 -2.53 6.62
C ARG A 90 -0.37 -2.28 6.99
N VAL A 91 -0.60 -1.92 8.23
CA VAL A 91 -1.95 -1.63 8.73
C VAL A 91 -2.18 -0.12 8.65
N SER A 92 -3.23 0.27 7.94
CA SER A 92 -3.59 1.66 7.74
C SER A 92 -4.46 2.17 8.90
N ILE A 93 -4.00 3.19 9.61
CA ILE A 93 -4.71 3.86 10.71
C ILE A 93 -4.27 5.33 10.73
N ASP A 94 -5.22 6.26 10.62
CA ASP A 94 -4.91 7.70 10.42
C ASP A 94 -5.10 8.54 11.69
N GLY A 95 -5.34 7.89 12.82
CA GLY A 95 -5.40 8.53 14.13
C GLY A 95 -5.02 7.56 15.26
N PHE A 96 -4.58 8.11 16.38
CA PHE A 96 -4.19 7.33 17.57
C PHE A 96 -5.34 7.08 18.54
N SER A 97 -6.56 7.52 18.21
CA SER A 97 -7.78 7.28 18.97
C SER A 97 -9.00 7.20 18.03
N PRO A 98 -10.16 6.70 18.51
CA PRO A 98 -11.40 6.73 17.71
C PRO A 98 -11.74 8.14 17.22
N GLU A 99 -11.57 9.16 18.07
CA GLU A 99 -11.90 10.55 17.77
C GLU A 99 -11.04 11.14 16.65
N THR A 100 -9.82 10.64 16.47
CA THR A 100 -8.88 11.14 15.45
C THR A 100 -8.90 10.30 14.18
N ASN A 101 -9.13 8.98 14.29
CA ASN A 101 -9.11 8.06 13.15
C ASN A 101 -10.46 7.96 12.43
N ASP A 102 -11.55 7.78 13.19
CA ASP A 102 -12.85 7.44 12.61
C ASP A 102 -13.46 8.54 11.72
N PRO A 103 -13.23 9.85 11.96
CA PRO A 103 -13.64 10.89 11.01
C PRO A 103 -13.00 10.79 9.61
N ILE A 104 -11.89 10.05 9.50
CA ILE A 104 -11.14 9.85 8.25
C ILE A 104 -11.51 8.50 7.63
N ARG A 105 -11.44 7.43 8.43
CA ARG A 105 -11.55 6.04 7.96
C ARG A 105 -12.94 5.44 8.07
N GLY A 106 -13.82 6.05 8.86
CA GLY A 106 -15.19 5.60 9.15
C GLY A 106 -15.37 5.15 10.60
N GLU A 107 -16.61 5.19 11.06
CA GLU A 107 -17.01 4.85 12.43
C GLU A 107 -16.59 3.41 12.81
N GLY A 108 -16.00 3.27 14.01
CA GLY A 108 -15.58 2.00 14.59
C GLY A 108 -14.42 1.33 13.83
N THR A 109 -13.72 2.04 12.95
CA THR A 109 -12.56 1.48 12.24
C THR A 109 -11.32 1.44 13.11
N PHE A 110 -11.13 2.41 14.01
CA PHE A 110 -10.00 2.45 14.93
C PHE A 110 -9.91 1.19 15.78
N CYS A 111 -10.98 0.86 16.51
CA CYS A 111 -11.00 -0.29 17.41
C CYS A 111 -10.76 -1.59 16.66
N ARG A 112 -11.39 -1.77 15.49
CA ARG A 112 -11.20 -2.97 14.66
C ARG A 112 -9.76 -3.11 14.12
N ALA A 113 -9.16 -2.01 13.68
CA ALA A 113 -7.78 -2.00 13.22
C ALA A 113 -6.81 -2.32 14.37
N LEU A 114 -7.04 -1.74 15.55
CA LEU A 114 -6.23 -2.00 16.74
C LEU A 114 -6.31 -3.47 17.18
N GLU A 115 -7.51 -4.05 17.25
CA GLU A 115 -7.70 -5.48 17.50
C GLU A 115 -6.97 -6.35 16.47
N GLY A 116 -6.97 -5.93 15.20
CA GLY A 116 -6.23 -6.62 14.14
C GLY A 116 -4.72 -6.55 14.30
N ILE A 117 -4.19 -5.40 14.71
CA ILE A 117 -2.77 -5.21 15.03
C ILE A 117 -2.37 -6.16 16.17
N VAL A 118 -3.18 -6.24 17.23
CA VAL A 118 -2.94 -7.16 18.35
C VAL A 118 -2.87 -8.61 17.85
N LYS A 119 -3.84 -9.04 17.04
CA LYS A 119 -3.85 -10.40 16.47
C LYS A 119 -2.62 -10.69 15.61
N LEU A 120 -2.15 -9.72 14.81
CA LEU A 120 -0.93 -9.87 14.03
C LEU A 120 0.30 -10.07 14.93
N VAL A 121 0.42 -9.24 15.98
CA VAL A 121 1.51 -9.33 16.96
C VAL A 121 1.49 -10.64 17.73
N GLU A 122 0.32 -11.12 18.13
CA GLU A 122 0.14 -12.43 18.79
C GLU A 122 0.59 -13.61 17.90
N HIS A 123 0.49 -13.46 16.57
CA HIS A 123 0.97 -14.44 15.59
C HIS A 123 2.43 -14.18 15.15
N GLY A 124 3.15 -13.30 15.84
CA GLY A 124 4.58 -13.04 15.61
C GLY A 124 4.88 -12.07 14.46
N PHE A 125 3.87 -11.48 13.82
CA PHE A 125 4.08 -10.45 12.81
C PHE A 125 4.33 -9.08 13.47
N LEU A 126 5.24 -8.29 12.89
CA LEU A 126 5.56 -6.93 13.35
C LEU A 126 5.10 -5.90 12.30
N PRO A 127 3.80 -5.57 12.27
CA PRO A 127 3.25 -4.72 11.22
C PRO A 127 3.83 -3.31 11.23
N ILE A 128 3.96 -2.70 10.06
CA ILE A 128 4.18 -1.26 9.95
C ILE A 128 2.82 -0.57 10.02
N ILE A 129 2.67 0.30 10.99
CA ILE A 129 1.51 1.17 11.11
C ILE A 129 1.71 2.34 10.15
N THR A 130 0.76 2.54 9.23
CA THR A 130 0.83 3.57 8.21
C THR A 130 -0.28 4.58 8.41
N ALA A 131 0.07 5.85 8.55
CA ALA A 131 -0.87 6.96 8.75
C ALA A 131 -0.65 8.04 7.69
N ALA A 132 -1.73 8.55 7.10
CA ALA A 132 -1.68 9.78 6.32
C ALA A 132 -1.57 10.98 7.26
N ARG A 133 -0.65 11.91 6.99
CA ARG A 133 -0.49 13.13 7.77
C ARG A 133 -1.71 14.04 7.56
N THR A 134 -2.53 14.16 8.60
CA THR A 134 -3.70 15.04 8.68
C THR A 134 -3.51 16.18 9.70
N TRP A 135 -2.30 16.31 10.23
CA TRP A 135 -1.89 17.31 11.22
C TRP A 135 -0.77 18.22 10.66
N PRO A 136 -0.57 19.43 11.22
CA PRO A 136 0.57 20.28 10.90
C PRO A 136 1.90 19.62 11.24
N GLU A 137 2.95 19.89 10.46
CA GLU A 137 4.27 19.25 10.65
C GLU A 137 4.85 19.50 12.05
N GLU A 138 4.57 20.66 12.64
CA GLU A 138 5.05 21.05 13.97
C GLU A 138 4.48 20.15 15.08
N GLN A 139 3.32 19.53 14.84
CA GLN A 139 2.67 18.62 15.80
C GLN A 139 3.13 17.17 15.64
N GLU A 140 3.89 16.84 14.59
CA GLU A 140 4.28 15.47 14.28
C GLU A 140 4.99 14.75 15.43
N PRO A 141 5.96 15.35 16.16
CA PRO A 141 6.60 14.68 17.29
C PRO A 141 5.60 14.26 18.38
N HIS A 142 4.59 15.09 18.64
CA HIS A 142 3.55 14.78 19.61
C HIS A 142 2.65 13.65 19.12
N VAL A 143 2.14 13.75 17.89
CA VAL A 143 1.26 12.75 17.28
C VAL A 143 1.95 11.38 17.18
N VAL A 144 3.22 11.35 16.78
CA VAL A 144 4.04 10.13 16.75
C VAL A 144 4.19 9.54 18.15
N GLY A 145 4.40 10.37 19.17
CA GLY A 145 4.46 9.93 20.57
C GLY A 145 3.16 9.27 21.03
N GLU A 146 2.01 9.85 20.66
CA GLU A 146 0.68 9.30 20.96
C GLU A 146 0.43 7.97 20.26
N PHE A 147 0.81 7.84 18.98
CA PHE A 147 0.77 6.55 18.27
C PHE A 147 1.61 5.49 18.97
N VAL A 148 2.86 5.81 19.33
CA VAL A 148 3.77 4.88 20.00
C VAL A 148 3.19 4.43 21.35
N ARG A 149 2.64 5.37 22.13
CA ARG A 149 1.98 5.06 23.41
C ARG A 149 0.80 4.11 23.22
N MET A 150 -0.12 4.46 22.32
CA MET A 150 -1.30 3.65 22.00
C MET A 150 -0.92 2.22 21.58
N LEU A 151 0.09 2.08 20.71
CA LEU A 151 0.55 0.76 20.25
C LEU A 151 1.23 -0.04 21.36
N HIS A 152 2.01 0.62 22.23
CA HIS A 152 2.62 -0.03 23.38
C HIS A 152 1.58 -0.53 24.37
N ASP A 153 0.55 0.28 24.66
CA ASP A 153 -0.56 -0.07 25.55
C ASP A 153 -1.38 -1.24 25.00
N ALA A 154 -1.48 -1.36 23.67
CA ALA A 154 -2.07 -2.52 23.00
C ALA A 154 -1.16 -3.76 22.95
N GLY A 155 0.05 -3.70 23.49
CA GLY A 155 1.00 -4.83 23.56
C GLY A 155 2.01 -4.89 22.41
N TYR A 156 1.99 -3.94 21.47
CA TYR A 156 3.00 -3.86 20.40
C TYR A 156 4.26 -3.15 20.90
N ARG A 157 5.20 -3.93 21.46
CA ARG A 157 6.42 -3.43 22.13
C ARG A 157 7.42 -2.68 21.24
N ARG A 158 7.44 -2.96 19.93
CA ARG A 158 8.40 -2.39 18.97
C ARG A 158 7.67 -1.78 17.78
N PRO A 159 6.86 -0.72 18.02
CA PRO A 159 6.01 -0.17 16.97
C PRO A 159 6.86 0.38 15.83
N ARG A 160 6.46 0.05 14.61
CA ARG A 160 7.02 0.60 13.36
C ARG A 160 5.98 1.53 12.77
N LEU A 161 6.30 2.81 12.65
CA LEU A 161 5.37 3.82 12.14
C LEU A 161 5.91 4.40 10.84
N LYS A 162 5.03 4.55 9.84
CA LYS A 162 5.30 5.24 8.59
C LYS A 162 4.24 6.32 8.37
N ILE A 163 4.66 7.58 8.42
CA ILE A 163 3.80 8.71 8.09
C ILE A 163 3.93 8.99 6.59
N LEU A 164 2.78 9.10 5.90
CA LEU A 164 2.71 9.41 4.48
C LEU A 164 2.18 10.84 4.29
N PRO A 165 2.66 11.58 3.27
CA PRO A 165 2.02 12.82 2.88
C PRO A 165 0.62 12.54 2.33
N LEU A 166 -0.24 13.55 2.37
CA LEU A 166 -1.61 13.45 1.87
C LEU A 166 -1.64 13.46 0.33
N LEU A 167 -2.30 12.47 -0.25
CA LEU A 167 -2.70 12.50 -1.66
C LEU A 167 -4.04 13.23 -1.79
N ARG A 168 -4.08 14.30 -2.57
CA ARG A 168 -5.29 15.11 -2.79
C ARG A 168 -6.16 14.52 -3.90
N LEU A 169 -6.52 13.25 -3.74
CA LEU A 169 -7.33 12.46 -4.67
C LEU A 169 -8.53 11.86 -3.95
N GLY A 170 -9.54 11.44 -4.73
CA GLY A 170 -10.69 10.71 -4.22
C GLY A 170 -11.48 11.56 -3.22
N ALA A 171 -11.75 11.03 -2.03
CA ALA A 171 -12.51 11.75 -0.99
C ALA A 171 -11.83 13.06 -0.54
N GLU A 172 -10.51 13.16 -0.64
CA GLU A 172 -9.75 14.36 -0.26
C GLU A 172 -9.87 15.49 -1.29
N GLU A 173 -10.23 15.19 -2.55
CA GLU A 173 -10.47 16.22 -3.56
C GLU A 173 -11.57 17.20 -3.13
N GLN A 174 -12.62 16.68 -2.49
CA GLN A 174 -13.73 17.50 -1.96
C GLN A 174 -13.33 18.35 -0.76
N ARG A 175 -12.27 17.97 -0.04
CA ARG A 175 -11.79 18.63 1.19
C ARG A 175 -10.70 19.66 0.90
N THR A 176 -9.83 19.39 -0.06
CA THR A 176 -8.64 20.22 -0.37
C THR A 176 -8.67 20.86 -1.75
N CYS A 177 -9.79 20.77 -2.47
CA CYS A 177 -9.94 21.20 -3.87
C CYS A 177 -9.00 20.46 -4.87
N GLY A 178 -8.49 19.28 -4.50
CA GLY A 178 -7.62 18.49 -5.37
C GLY A 178 -6.26 19.13 -5.66
N TYR A 179 -5.74 18.88 -6.87
CA TYR A 179 -4.48 19.44 -7.37
C TYR A 179 -4.74 20.54 -8.40
N LEU A 180 -4.10 21.70 -8.22
CA LEU A 180 -4.15 22.82 -9.16
C LEU A 180 -3.35 22.51 -10.44
N ASP A 181 -3.58 23.28 -11.50
CA ASP A 181 -2.82 23.15 -12.76
C ASP A 181 -1.33 23.48 -12.57
N SER A 182 -1.01 24.37 -11.63
CA SER A 182 0.37 24.68 -11.21
C SER A 182 1.05 23.54 -10.44
N GLU A 183 0.30 22.52 -10.02
CA GLU A 183 0.78 21.37 -9.27
C GLU A 183 0.89 20.16 -10.20
N ARG A 184 1.62 20.36 -11.29
CA ARG A 184 1.97 19.35 -12.29
C ARG A 184 3.48 19.32 -12.45
N VAL A 185 4.03 18.12 -12.60
CA VAL A 185 5.46 17.95 -12.82
C VAL A 185 5.78 18.33 -14.25
N THR A 186 6.69 19.29 -14.46
CA THR A 186 7.16 19.67 -15.79
C THR A 186 8.49 18.97 -16.11
N PRO A 187 8.88 18.87 -17.40
CA PRO A 187 10.19 18.32 -17.76
C PRO A 187 11.36 19.06 -17.10
N GLU A 188 11.28 20.38 -16.94
CA GLU A 188 12.32 21.21 -16.34
C GLU A 188 12.49 20.90 -14.84
N MET A 189 11.39 20.60 -14.13
CA MET A 189 11.46 20.16 -12.74
C MET A 189 12.21 18.83 -12.56
N MET A 190 12.24 18.01 -13.60
CA MET A 190 12.91 16.71 -13.57
C MET A 190 14.40 16.78 -13.93
N ASP A 191 14.92 17.97 -14.30
CA ASP A 191 16.34 18.14 -14.55
C ASP A 191 17.14 17.96 -13.25
N GLY A 192 18.10 17.02 -13.26
CA GLY A 192 18.86 16.62 -12.08
C GLY A 192 18.09 15.84 -11.01
N TYR A 193 16.80 15.54 -11.19
CA TYR A 193 16.03 14.77 -10.22
C TYR A 193 16.36 13.27 -10.30
N ASP A 194 16.60 12.63 -9.15
CA ASP A 194 16.80 11.17 -9.07
C ASP A 194 15.48 10.41 -9.28
N ARG A 195 15.21 10.06 -10.54
CA ARG A 195 14.01 9.31 -10.96
C ARG A 195 13.89 7.94 -10.30
N SER A 196 14.96 7.36 -9.75
CA SER A 196 14.89 6.09 -9.02
C SER A 196 14.06 6.19 -7.73
N GLN A 197 13.76 7.41 -7.28
CA GLN A 197 12.84 7.66 -6.17
C GLN A 197 11.36 7.48 -6.55
N LEU A 198 11.02 7.32 -7.82
CA LEU A 198 9.64 7.25 -8.29
C LEU A 198 9.23 5.80 -8.60
N ILE A 199 8.15 5.34 -7.96
CA ILE A 199 7.64 3.97 -8.13
C ILE A 199 7.27 3.66 -9.59
N CYS A 200 6.81 4.65 -10.35
CA CYS A 200 6.46 4.49 -11.77
C CYS A 200 7.68 4.22 -12.67
N GLU A 201 8.90 4.44 -12.19
CA GLU A 201 10.12 4.13 -12.94
C GLU A 201 10.49 2.64 -12.81
N HIS A 202 10.25 2.03 -11.65
CA HIS A 202 10.82 0.72 -11.31
C HIS A 202 9.81 -0.33 -10.82
N SER A 203 8.51 -0.04 -10.89
CA SER A 203 7.45 -0.97 -10.47
C SER A 203 6.19 -0.84 -11.34
N ARG A 204 5.38 -1.90 -11.36
CA ARG A 204 4.11 -1.96 -12.10
C ARG A 204 3.04 -2.58 -11.24
N THR A 205 1.78 -2.19 -11.46
CA THR A 205 0.63 -2.69 -10.70
C THR A 205 -0.21 -3.59 -11.57
N VAL A 206 -0.33 -4.86 -11.18
CA VAL A 206 -1.21 -5.82 -11.85
C VAL A 206 -2.63 -5.67 -11.32
N THR A 207 -3.60 -5.58 -12.22
CA THR A 207 -5.03 -5.54 -11.92
C THR A 207 -5.76 -6.58 -12.77
N ASP A 208 -7.05 -6.80 -12.51
CA ASP A 208 -7.92 -7.65 -13.34
C ASP A 208 -8.20 -7.07 -14.73
N ARG A 209 -7.82 -5.81 -14.98
CA ARG A 209 -7.97 -5.12 -16.27
C ARG A 209 -6.67 -5.02 -17.08
N GLY A 210 -5.56 -5.46 -16.49
CA GLY A 210 -4.22 -5.36 -17.08
C GLY A 210 -3.21 -4.72 -16.12
N VAL A 211 -2.08 -4.30 -16.67
CA VAL A 211 -0.93 -3.78 -15.92
C VAL A 211 -0.89 -2.25 -16.00
N ALA A 212 -1.09 -1.61 -14.85
CA ALA A 212 -1.03 -0.16 -14.69
C ALA A 212 0.37 0.32 -14.27
N VAL A 213 0.66 1.59 -14.54
CA VAL A 213 1.94 2.23 -14.18
C VAL A 213 2.18 2.25 -12.67
N CYS A 214 1.15 2.53 -11.87
CA CYS A 214 1.26 2.65 -10.42
C CYS A 214 -0.10 2.37 -9.75
N PRO A 215 -0.14 2.11 -8.43
CA PRO A 215 -1.37 1.73 -7.75
C PRO A 215 -2.34 2.90 -7.55
N ILE A 216 -1.88 4.15 -7.64
CA ILE A 216 -2.71 5.35 -7.47
C ILE A 216 -3.55 5.65 -8.70
N LEU A 217 -3.04 5.33 -9.90
CA LEU A 217 -3.67 5.69 -11.16
C LEU A 217 -4.41 4.52 -11.82
N ILE A 218 -4.76 3.47 -11.06
CA ILE A 218 -5.41 2.28 -11.63
C ILE A 218 -6.76 2.58 -12.31
N GLU A 219 -7.44 3.67 -11.91
CA GLU A 219 -8.70 4.11 -12.52
C GLU A 219 -8.49 5.02 -13.74
N SER A 220 -7.28 5.52 -13.95
CA SER A 220 -6.93 6.40 -15.08
C SER A 220 -6.65 5.54 -16.32
N HIS A 221 -7.46 5.71 -17.37
CA HIS A 221 -7.35 4.91 -18.60
C HIS A 221 -5.95 5.00 -19.25
N ASP A 222 -5.35 6.19 -19.25
CA ASP A 222 -4.02 6.45 -19.80
C ASP A 222 -2.89 5.78 -19.00
N ALA A 223 -3.15 5.40 -17.74
CA ALA A 223 -2.20 4.74 -16.87
C ALA A 223 -2.17 3.20 -17.04
N LEU A 224 -3.09 2.62 -17.82
CA LEU A 224 -3.08 1.20 -18.18
C LEU A 224 -2.12 0.97 -19.35
N LEU A 225 -1.02 0.24 -19.10
CA LEU A 225 0.09 0.16 -20.03
C LEU A 225 0.06 -1.07 -20.96
N GLY A 226 -0.71 -2.10 -20.61
CA GLY A 226 -0.86 -3.32 -21.42
C GLY A 226 -1.45 -4.49 -20.63
N GLN A 227 -1.41 -5.68 -21.21
CA GLN A 227 -1.92 -6.93 -20.64
C GLN A 227 -0.81 -7.83 -20.08
N SER A 228 0.45 -7.44 -20.20
CA SER A 228 1.61 -8.17 -19.68
C SER A 228 2.64 -7.26 -19.04
N LEU A 229 3.51 -7.84 -18.20
CA LEU A 229 4.66 -7.08 -17.66
C LEU A 229 5.57 -6.57 -18.78
N ALA A 230 5.68 -7.34 -19.87
CA ALA A 230 6.46 -6.94 -21.03
C ALA A 230 5.89 -5.73 -21.77
N GLU A 231 4.59 -5.69 -22.04
CA GLU A 231 3.94 -4.52 -22.65
C GLU A 231 4.01 -3.28 -21.76
N ALA A 232 3.97 -3.49 -20.44
CA ALA A 232 4.02 -2.43 -19.45
C ALA A 232 5.45 -1.93 -19.15
N ALA A 233 6.49 -2.62 -19.61
CA ALA A 233 7.90 -2.26 -19.41
C ALA A 233 8.35 -1.09 -20.31
N LYS A 234 7.62 0.02 -20.24
CA LYS A 234 7.88 1.26 -20.97
C LYS A 234 7.81 2.47 -20.04
N PRO A 235 8.51 3.57 -20.36
CA PRO A 235 8.41 4.81 -19.59
C PRO A 235 6.99 5.36 -19.56
N TYR A 236 6.69 6.17 -18.53
CA TYR A 236 5.42 6.87 -18.38
C TYR A 236 5.65 8.34 -18.00
N PRO A 237 5.00 9.30 -18.66
CA PRO A 237 5.12 10.72 -18.32
C PRO A 237 4.42 11.07 -17.00
N LEU A 238 5.03 11.95 -16.21
CA LEU A 238 4.48 12.41 -14.93
C LEU A 238 3.38 13.47 -15.11
N GLN A 239 2.24 13.06 -15.69
CA GLN A 239 1.19 13.98 -16.16
C GLN A 239 0.00 14.16 -15.20
N HIS A 240 -0.05 13.40 -14.09
CA HIS A 240 -1.15 13.45 -13.12
C HIS A 240 -0.81 14.31 -11.92
N GLY A 241 -1.80 14.93 -11.28
CA GLY A 241 -1.59 15.70 -10.04
C GLY A 241 -0.92 14.87 -8.93
N ALA A 242 -1.28 13.59 -8.83
CA ALA A 242 -0.65 12.62 -7.94
C ALA A 242 0.88 12.52 -8.11
N CYS A 243 1.38 12.71 -9.34
CA CYS A 243 2.80 12.69 -9.63
C CYS A 243 3.54 13.84 -8.93
N PHE A 244 2.89 14.99 -8.70
CA PHE A 244 3.47 16.11 -7.99
C PHE A 244 3.77 15.77 -6.53
N THR A 245 2.89 15.04 -5.85
CA THR A 245 3.17 14.53 -4.50
C THR A 245 4.36 13.57 -4.51
N CYS A 246 4.43 12.64 -5.47
CA CYS A 246 5.60 11.76 -5.58
C CYS A 246 6.90 12.51 -5.92
N TYR A 247 6.83 13.59 -6.70
CA TYR A 247 7.98 14.45 -6.96
C TYR A 247 8.49 15.12 -5.68
N GLN A 248 7.59 15.66 -4.85
CA GLN A 248 7.96 16.34 -3.60
C GLN A 248 8.48 15.40 -2.51
N TYR A 249 7.91 14.20 -2.40
CA TYR A 249 8.15 13.31 -1.24
C TYR A 249 8.73 11.93 -1.61
N GLY A 250 9.02 11.68 -2.89
CA GLY A 250 9.45 10.37 -3.41
C GLY A 250 8.32 9.34 -3.47
N ALA A 251 8.67 8.07 -3.65
CA ALA A 251 7.73 6.94 -3.73
C ALA A 251 7.00 6.69 -2.40
N ILE A 252 5.92 7.43 -2.18
CA ILE A 252 5.03 7.29 -1.02
C ILE A 252 4.45 5.87 -0.88
N CYS A 253 4.22 5.19 -2.01
CA CYS A 253 3.65 3.84 -2.07
C CYS A 253 4.68 2.71 -1.85
N ALA A 254 5.98 2.99 -1.92
CA ALA A 254 7.04 1.97 -1.80
C ALA A 254 7.47 1.75 -0.33
N ASN A 255 8.24 0.69 -0.03
CA ASN A 255 9.03 0.64 1.21
C ASN A 255 10.36 1.36 1.00
N PRO A 256 10.76 2.30 1.88
CA PRO A 256 12.14 2.80 1.88
C PRO A 256 13.16 1.75 2.36
N SER A 257 12.71 0.63 2.98
CA SER A 257 13.58 -0.45 3.48
C SER A 257 14.27 -1.30 2.40
N ALA A 258 14.10 -0.96 1.12
CA ALA A 258 14.58 -1.74 -0.03
C ALA A 258 15.80 -1.11 -0.73
N ARG A 259 16.62 -0.34 -0.01
CA ARG A 259 17.95 0.09 -0.47
C ARG A 259 19.04 -0.57 0.37
#